data_AF-A0A7C5GIJ5-F1
#
_entry.id   AF-A0A7C5GIJ5-F1
#
_cell.length_a   1.000
_cell.length_b   1.000
_cell.length_c   1.000
_cell.angle_alpha   90.00
_cell.angle_beta   90.00
_cell.angle_gamma   90.00
#
_symmetry.space_group_name_H-M   'P 1'
#
loop_
_entity.id
_entity.type
_entity.pdbx_description
1 polymer ?
#
loop_
_entity_poly.entity_id
_entity_poly.type
_entity_poly.pdbx_seq_one_letter_code
_entity_poly.pdbx_strand_id
1 'polypeptide(L)'
;MKHYFKIETKISIIPKTNFPMILKHFFLYLLLFSSTISLVSAQNQAWCIQDAEILVASGETAITNCQGTGPNLVKFKTSEAAQAFAFVVVDENNIISSVGLTSTIDLASFGAGALKVYAFSYQGQLLAQVGDDLFNTELAGFCYGLTTNFIQVLNVAPDGGQVSLDSGETEMTVCVGDAVADVLQFTTTSATSFPFYTYVITD
;
A
#
# COMPACT_ATOMS: atom_id res chain seq x y z
N MET A 1 64.41 31.60 -12.28
CA MET A 1 65.20 31.26 -13.48
C MET A 1 65.30 29.74 -13.56
N LYS A 2 64.88 29.15 -14.68
CA LYS A 2 64.98 27.71 -14.95
C LYS A 2 66.45 27.32 -15.10
N HIS A 3 66.89 26.23 -14.49
CA HIS A 3 67.85 25.33 -15.13
C HIS A 3 67.64 23.89 -14.67
N TYR A 4 67.30 23.06 -15.66
CA TYR A 4 67.21 21.61 -15.64
C TYR A 4 68.60 21.01 -15.41
N PHE A 5 68.71 19.99 -14.55
CA PHE A 5 69.90 19.15 -14.45
C PHE A 5 69.55 17.70 -14.79
N LYS A 6 70.28 17.19 -15.78
CA LYS A 6 70.21 15.88 -16.41
C LYS A 6 70.77 14.81 -15.44
N ILE A 7 70.02 13.74 -15.19
CA ILE A 7 70.50 12.57 -14.44
C ILE A 7 70.66 11.41 -15.44
N GLU A 8 71.91 11.03 -15.71
CA GLU A 8 72.24 9.84 -16.49
C GLU A 8 72.16 8.60 -15.59
N THR A 9 71.21 7.71 -15.89
CA THR A 9 71.05 6.44 -15.17
C THR A 9 71.96 5.39 -15.78
N LYS A 10 72.92 4.91 -14.98
CA LYS A 10 73.86 3.84 -15.33
C LYS A 10 73.10 2.53 -15.49
N ILE A 11 72.99 2.04 -16.72
CA ILE A 11 72.36 0.76 -17.06
C ILE A 11 73.28 -0.38 -16.58
N SER A 12 72.87 -1.05 -15.51
CA SER A 12 73.48 -2.31 -15.07
C SER A 12 72.87 -3.46 -15.88
N ILE A 13 73.71 -4.11 -16.67
CA ILE A 13 73.36 -5.21 -17.58
C ILE A 13 73.23 -6.48 -16.72
N ILE A 14 72.00 -6.91 -16.45
CA ILE A 14 71.72 -8.22 -15.84
C ILE A 14 71.73 -9.28 -16.97
N PRO A 15 72.45 -10.40 -16.80
CA PRO A 15 72.65 -11.39 -17.84
C PRO A 15 71.37 -12.16 -18.20
N LYS A 16 71.23 -12.42 -19.50
CA LYS A 16 70.26 -13.34 -20.12
C LYS A 16 70.32 -14.70 -19.42
N THR A 17 69.32 -14.98 -18.58
CA THR A 17 68.98 -16.34 -18.18
C THR A 17 67.51 -16.57 -18.54
N ASN A 18 67.28 -17.66 -19.27
CA ASN A 18 66.00 -18.05 -19.83
C ASN A 18 64.96 -18.19 -18.71
N PHE A 19 64.15 -17.14 -18.53
CA PHE A 19 62.97 -17.21 -17.69
C PHE A 19 61.79 -17.73 -18.52
N PRO A 20 61.12 -18.80 -18.09
CA PRO A 20 60.11 -19.51 -18.87
C PRO A 20 58.94 -18.62 -19.28
N MET A 21 58.39 -18.95 -20.45
CA MET A 21 57.27 -18.34 -21.20
C MET A 21 55.91 -18.33 -20.45
N ILE A 22 55.91 -18.33 -19.12
CA ILE A 22 54.72 -18.40 -18.26
C ILE A 22 54.45 -17.07 -17.52
N LEU A 23 55.48 -16.25 -17.29
CA LEU A 23 55.30 -14.97 -16.57
C LEU A 23 54.77 -13.84 -17.47
N LYS A 24 55.01 -13.91 -18.79
CA LYS A 24 54.44 -12.97 -19.78
C LYS A 24 52.95 -13.18 -20.01
N HIS A 25 52.48 -14.43 -19.91
CA HIS A 25 51.06 -14.74 -19.97
C HIS A 25 50.34 -14.30 -18.70
N PHE A 26 50.99 -14.35 -17.54
CA PHE A 26 50.39 -13.92 -16.27
C PHE A 26 50.13 -12.40 -16.23
N PHE A 27 51.05 -11.57 -16.76
CA PHE A 27 50.88 -10.12 -16.80
C PHE A 27 49.89 -9.65 -17.90
N LEU A 28 49.73 -10.43 -18.97
CA LEU A 28 48.70 -10.20 -19.99
C LEU A 28 47.31 -10.66 -19.53
N TYR A 29 47.24 -11.75 -18.74
CA TYR A 29 45.99 -12.24 -18.14
C TYR A 29 45.50 -11.32 -17.02
N LEU A 30 46.39 -10.68 -16.26
CA LEU A 30 46.04 -9.72 -15.22
C LEU A 30 45.42 -8.43 -15.78
N LEU A 31 45.81 -8.02 -17.00
CA LEU A 31 45.21 -6.88 -17.73
C LEU A 31 43.97 -7.26 -18.56
N LEU A 32 43.74 -8.56 -18.82
CA LEU A 32 42.51 -9.07 -19.45
C LEU A 32 41.45 -9.53 -18.44
N PHE A 33 41.79 -9.62 -17.15
CA PHE A 33 40.83 -9.88 -16.05
C PHE A 33 40.23 -8.60 -15.44
N SER A 34 40.70 -7.41 -15.82
CA SER A 34 40.11 -6.13 -15.35
C SER A 34 39.06 -5.55 -16.29
N SER A 35 38.70 -6.24 -17.39
CA SER A 35 37.65 -5.80 -18.32
C SER A 35 36.34 -6.57 -18.20
N THR A 36 36.20 -7.52 -17.27
CA THR A 36 34.87 -7.86 -16.73
C THR A 36 34.57 -6.97 -15.54
N ILE A 37 34.72 -5.65 -15.72
CA ILE A 37 33.86 -4.72 -14.99
C ILE A 37 32.48 -5.12 -15.44
N SER A 38 31.71 -5.66 -14.51
CA SER A 38 30.30 -5.90 -14.71
C SER A 38 29.73 -4.68 -15.42
N LEU A 39 29.29 -4.87 -16.66
CA LEU A 39 28.07 -4.22 -17.09
C LEU A 39 26.99 -4.79 -16.15
N VAL A 40 26.98 -4.36 -14.88
CA VAL A 40 25.72 -3.99 -14.26
C VAL A 40 25.31 -2.81 -15.09
N SER A 41 24.71 -3.17 -16.20
CA SER A 41 23.76 -2.36 -16.87
C SER A 41 22.96 -1.63 -15.81
N ALA A 42 23.04 -0.30 -15.81
CA ALA A 42 21.81 0.45 -15.63
C ALA A 42 20.90 0.05 -16.81
N GLN A 43 20.37 -1.19 -16.82
CA GLN A 43 19.11 -1.43 -17.51
C GLN A 43 18.15 -0.70 -16.62
N ASN A 44 17.97 0.56 -16.95
CA ASN A 44 16.66 1.17 -16.86
C ASN A 44 15.72 0.37 -17.79
N GLN A 45 15.51 -0.91 -17.48
CA GLN A 45 14.29 -1.60 -17.84
C GLN A 45 13.36 -1.20 -16.73
N ALA A 46 12.38 -0.35 -17.05
CA ALA A 46 11.29 -0.03 -16.15
C ALA A 46 10.48 -1.33 -15.92
N TRP A 47 10.96 -2.16 -15.00
CA TRP A 47 10.17 -3.20 -14.38
C TRP A 47 9.12 -2.49 -13.50
N CYS A 48 7.96 -3.13 -13.35
CA CYS A 48 6.90 -2.62 -12.49
C CYS A 48 7.45 -2.30 -11.10
N ILE A 49 7.06 -1.15 -10.55
CA ILE A 49 7.51 -0.64 -9.24
C ILE A 49 7.10 -1.63 -8.16
N GLN A 50 8.08 -2.18 -7.45
CA GLN A 50 7.87 -3.19 -6.39
C GLN A 50 7.80 -2.59 -4.99
N ASP A 51 8.16 -1.31 -4.84
CA ASP A 51 8.31 -0.60 -3.57
C ASP A 51 7.35 0.61 -3.44
N ALA A 52 6.31 0.64 -4.27
CA ALA A 52 5.28 1.68 -4.18
C ALA A 52 4.49 1.54 -2.87
N GLU A 53 3.99 2.66 -2.37
CA GLU A 53 3.07 2.72 -1.23
C GLU A 53 1.70 3.24 -1.68
N ILE A 54 0.63 2.76 -1.05
CA ILE A 54 -0.73 3.30 -1.18
C ILE A 54 -1.04 4.23 -0.01
N LEU A 55 -1.72 5.34 -0.30
CA LEU A 55 -2.18 6.31 0.68
C LEU A 55 -3.63 6.70 0.40
N VAL A 56 -4.38 7.03 1.45
CA VAL A 56 -5.67 7.72 1.28
C VAL A 56 -5.39 9.17 0.92
N ALA A 57 -6.13 9.73 -0.04
CA ALA A 57 -5.91 11.09 -0.50
C ALA A 57 -6.06 12.15 0.61
N SER A 58 -6.85 11.86 1.63
CA SER A 58 -7.09 12.66 2.85
C SER A 58 -6.04 12.43 3.95
N GLY A 59 -5.17 11.43 3.82
CA GLY A 59 -4.01 11.22 4.70
C GLY A 59 -4.18 10.16 5.78
N GLU A 60 -5.34 9.51 5.88
CA GLU A 60 -5.57 8.42 6.81
C GLU A 60 -4.83 7.14 6.40
N THR A 61 -4.45 6.34 7.39
CA THR A 61 -3.84 5.03 7.20
C THR A 61 -4.83 3.87 7.40
N ALA A 62 -6.01 4.19 7.95
CA ALA A 62 -7.14 3.28 8.08
C ALA A 62 -8.45 4.07 7.94
N ILE A 63 -9.47 3.46 7.36
CA ILE A 63 -10.77 4.06 7.12
C ILE A 63 -11.82 3.26 7.85
N THR A 64 -12.72 3.94 8.55
CA THR A 64 -14.00 3.36 8.98
C THR A 64 -15.09 3.97 8.11
N ASN A 65 -15.83 3.11 7.40
CA ASN A 65 -16.94 3.52 6.54
C ASN A 65 -18.25 3.05 7.17
N CYS A 66 -19.14 4.00 7.47
CA CYS A 66 -20.53 3.70 7.79
C CYS A 66 -21.34 3.54 6.50
N GLN A 67 -21.88 2.35 6.28
CA GLN A 67 -22.77 2.07 5.16
C GLN A 67 -24.02 2.95 5.27
N GLY A 68 -24.26 3.77 4.24
CA GLY A 68 -25.44 4.60 4.09
C GLY A 68 -26.22 4.23 2.85
N THR A 69 -27.23 5.04 2.52
CA THR A 69 -28.07 4.87 1.33
C THR A 69 -27.46 5.43 0.05
N GLY A 70 -26.29 6.08 0.15
CA GLY A 70 -25.57 6.70 -0.96
C GLY A 70 -24.14 6.15 -1.12
N PRO A 71 -23.43 6.57 -2.18
CA PRO A 71 -22.06 6.16 -2.42
C PRO A 71 -21.14 6.70 -1.33
N ASN A 72 -20.15 5.89 -0.93
CA ASN A 72 -19.03 6.36 -0.11
C ASN A 72 -17.73 6.27 -0.91
N LEU A 73 -17.43 7.36 -1.63
CA LEU A 73 -16.29 7.42 -2.53
C LEU A 73 -15.01 7.81 -1.77
N VAL A 74 -14.06 6.90 -1.71
CA VAL A 74 -12.72 7.17 -1.18
C VAL A 74 -11.72 7.24 -2.31
N LYS A 75 -10.91 8.29 -2.32
CA LYS A 75 -9.81 8.46 -3.26
C LYS A 75 -8.49 8.00 -2.67
N PHE A 76 -7.78 7.18 -3.41
CA PHE A 76 -6.45 6.67 -3.10
C PHE A 76 -5.39 7.33 -3.98
N LYS A 77 -4.15 7.30 -3.50
CA LYS A 77 -2.95 7.77 -4.18
C LYS A 77 -1.85 6.73 -4.00
N THR A 78 -0.86 6.78 -4.88
CA THR A 78 0.37 5.99 -4.78
C THR A 78 1.56 6.92 -4.60
N SER A 79 2.62 6.45 -3.93
CA SER A 79 3.87 7.23 -3.76
C SER A 79 4.52 7.59 -5.10
N GLU A 80 4.28 6.78 -6.13
CA GLU A 80 4.79 6.94 -7.48
C GLU A 80 3.67 7.16 -8.50
N ALA A 81 3.82 8.17 -9.37
CA ALA A 81 2.81 8.55 -10.37
C ALA A 81 3.26 8.30 -11.83
N ALA A 82 4.47 7.76 -12.03
CA ALA A 82 5.07 7.60 -13.35
C ALA A 82 4.64 6.32 -14.10
N GLN A 83 3.78 5.47 -13.49
CA GLN A 83 3.30 4.21 -14.08
C GLN A 83 1.79 4.03 -13.87
N ALA A 84 1.19 3.14 -14.66
CA ALA A 84 -0.21 2.75 -14.48
C ALA A 84 -0.34 1.87 -13.23
N PHE A 85 -1.35 2.18 -12.41
CA PHE A 85 -1.72 1.41 -11.24
C PHE A 85 -3.15 0.90 -11.38
N ALA A 86 -3.35 -0.34 -10.95
CA ALA A 86 -4.67 -0.88 -10.65
C ALA A 86 -4.85 -0.90 -9.12
N PHE A 87 -6.10 -0.80 -8.68
CA PHE A 87 -6.50 -0.84 -7.29
C PHE A 87 -7.28 -2.12 -7.04
N VAL A 88 -7.01 -2.77 -5.93
CA VAL A 88 -7.63 -4.05 -5.57
C VAL A 88 -8.11 -4.02 -4.13
N VAL A 89 -9.34 -4.47 -3.93
CA VAL A 89 -9.96 -4.63 -2.61
C VAL A 89 -10.05 -6.11 -2.32
N VAL A 90 -9.54 -6.52 -1.17
CA VAL A 90 -9.58 -7.91 -0.70
C VAL A 90 -10.27 -8.03 0.65
N ASP A 91 -10.82 -9.20 0.92
CA ASP A 91 -11.40 -9.55 2.21
C ASP A 91 -10.33 -9.95 3.26
N GLU A 92 -10.78 -10.37 4.44
CA GLU A 92 -9.90 -10.81 5.54
C GLU A 92 -9.01 -12.01 5.17
N ASN A 93 -9.45 -12.84 4.22
CA ASN A 93 -8.72 -14.01 3.72
C ASN A 93 -7.84 -13.68 2.50
N ASN A 94 -7.72 -12.40 2.13
CA ASN A 94 -7.01 -11.90 0.95
C ASN A 94 -7.62 -12.35 -0.40
N ILE A 95 -8.91 -12.67 -0.41
CA ILE A 95 -9.65 -12.96 -1.64
C ILE A 95 -10.11 -11.65 -2.27
N ILE A 96 -9.85 -11.49 -3.57
CA ILE A 96 -10.21 -10.30 -4.33
C ILE A 96 -11.72 -10.14 -4.37
N SER A 97 -12.20 -9.04 -3.78
CA SER A 97 -13.59 -8.60 -3.83
C SER A 97 -13.84 -7.63 -4.99
N SER A 98 -12.82 -6.87 -5.41
CA SER A 98 -12.90 -5.94 -6.54
C SER A 98 -11.52 -5.60 -7.06
N VAL A 99 -11.42 -5.36 -8.37
CA VAL A 99 -10.23 -4.83 -9.03
C VAL A 99 -10.64 -3.78 -10.06
N GLY A 100 -9.93 -2.66 -10.13
CA GLY A 100 -10.27 -1.56 -11.02
C GLY A 100 -9.10 -0.64 -11.33
N LEU A 101 -9.26 0.18 -12.36
CA LEU A 101 -8.23 1.14 -12.82
C LEU A 101 -8.44 2.54 -12.23
N THR A 102 -9.54 2.76 -11.51
CA THR A 102 -9.87 4.03 -10.89
C THR A 102 -9.30 4.07 -9.48
N SER A 103 -8.63 5.17 -9.12
CA SER A 103 -8.16 5.39 -7.76
C SER A 103 -9.27 5.82 -6.79
N THR A 104 -10.50 5.95 -7.28
CA THR A 104 -11.68 6.18 -6.44
C THR A 104 -12.47 4.89 -6.35
N ILE A 105 -12.73 4.45 -5.11
CA ILE A 105 -13.48 3.23 -4.81
C ILE A 105 -14.70 3.63 -4.01
N ASP A 106 -15.87 3.09 -4.40
CA ASP A 106 -17.09 3.22 -3.62
C ASP A 106 -17.15 2.12 -2.55
N LEU A 107 -16.88 2.48 -1.30
CA LEU A 107 -16.92 1.56 -0.18
C LEU A 107 -18.35 1.06 0.14
N ALA A 108 -19.39 1.76 -0.34
CA ALA A 108 -20.78 1.31 -0.19
C ALA A 108 -21.09 0.06 -1.04
N SER A 109 -20.25 -0.26 -2.02
CA SER A 109 -20.40 -1.46 -2.86
C SER A 109 -19.96 -2.76 -2.19
N PHE A 110 -19.37 -2.69 -0.99
CA PHE A 110 -18.88 -3.85 -0.25
C PHE A 110 -19.71 -4.08 1.02
N GLY A 111 -19.85 -5.33 1.44
CA GLY A 111 -20.53 -5.71 2.69
C GLY A 111 -19.83 -5.18 3.95
N ALA A 112 -20.48 -5.36 5.10
CA ALA A 112 -19.87 -5.08 6.40
C ALA A 112 -18.73 -6.08 6.69
N GLY A 113 -17.67 -5.62 7.35
CA GLY A 113 -16.48 -6.42 7.67
C GLY A 113 -15.18 -5.65 7.45
N ALA A 114 -14.05 -6.31 7.75
CA ALA A 114 -12.74 -5.75 7.46
C ALA A 114 -12.31 -6.08 6.02
N LEU A 115 -11.79 -5.06 5.34
CA LEU A 115 -11.28 -5.11 3.98
C LEU A 115 -9.86 -4.52 3.97
N LYS A 116 -9.08 -4.90 2.96
CA LYS A 116 -7.79 -4.28 2.69
C LYS A 116 -7.77 -3.76 1.26
N VAL A 117 -7.27 -2.55 1.08
CA VAL A 117 -7.06 -1.94 -0.24
C VAL A 117 -5.58 -1.90 -0.53
N TYR A 118 -5.19 -2.52 -1.64
CA TYR A 118 -3.87 -2.43 -2.22
C TYR A 118 -3.94 -1.68 -3.55
N ALA A 119 -2.78 -1.22 -4.02
CA ALA A 119 -2.58 -0.90 -5.42
C ALA A 119 -1.45 -1.76 -5.97
N PHE A 120 -1.39 -1.94 -7.28
CA PHE A 120 -0.23 -2.54 -7.92
C PHE A 120 0.06 -1.83 -9.22
N SER A 121 1.35 -1.55 -9.43
CA SER A 121 1.84 -1.12 -10.73
C SER A 121 1.76 -2.31 -11.67
N TYR A 122 1.42 -2.08 -12.94
CA TYR A 122 1.31 -3.19 -13.90
C TYR A 122 1.64 -2.76 -15.33
N GLN A 123 2.08 -3.75 -16.11
CA GLN A 123 2.19 -3.66 -17.56
C GLN A 123 1.61 -4.91 -18.22
N GLY A 124 1.09 -4.74 -19.44
CA GLY A 124 0.40 -5.80 -20.16
C GLY A 124 -1.08 -5.91 -19.79
N GLN A 125 -1.64 -7.09 -20.00
CA GLN A 125 -3.05 -7.37 -19.69
C GLN A 125 -3.24 -7.52 -18.18
N LEU A 126 -4.29 -6.92 -17.64
CA LEU A 126 -4.77 -7.15 -16.27
C LEU A 126 -5.36 -8.57 -16.18
N LEU A 127 -4.79 -9.41 -15.31
CA LEU A 127 -5.17 -10.81 -15.13
C LEU A 127 -5.93 -11.06 -13.84
N ALA A 128 -5.79 -10.19 -12.83
CA ALA A 128 -6.51 -10.30 -11.56
C ALA A 128 -8.04 -10.32 -11.75
N GLN A 129 -8.73 -11.23 -11.06
CA GLN A 129 -10.19 -11.37 -11.09
C GLN A 129 -10.78 -11.47 -9.68
N VAL A 130 -12.06 -11.15 -9.56
CA VAL A 130 -12.82 -11.35 -8.32
C VAL A 130 -12.87 -12.83 -7.99
N GLY A 131 -12.55 -13.18 -6.74
CA GLY A 131 -12.46 -14.56 -6.25
C GLY A 131 -11.04 -15.14 -6.23
N ASP A 132 -10.07 -14.49 -6.87
CA ASP A 132 -8.67 -14.91 -6.80
C ASP A 132 -8.05 -14.61 -5.43
N ASP A 133 -7.02 -15.37 -5.06
CA ASP A 133 -6.14 -15.04 -3.95
C ASP A 133 -5.06 -14.05 -4.44
N LEU A 134 -5.04 -12.86 -3.82
CA LEU A 134 -4.15 -11.76 -4.22
C LEU A 134 -2.66 -12.14 -4.22
N PHE A 135 -2.24 -13.05 -3.35
CA PHE A 135 -0.83 -13.40 -3.18
C PHE A 135 -0.43 -14.68 -3.92
N ASN A 136 -1.40 -15.46 -4.38
CA ASN A 136 -1.17 -16.74 -5.04
C ASN A 136 -1.52 -16.74 -6.54
N THR A 137 -2.04 -15.63 -7.07
CA THR A 137 -2.39 -15.46 -8.48
C THR A 137 -1.54 -14.38 -9.16
N GLU A 138 -1.25 -14.56 -10.45
CA GLU A 138 -0.59 -13.56 -11.28
C GLU A 138 -1.54 -12.39 -11.59
N LEU A 139 -1.17 -11.16 -11.23
CA LEU A 139 -2.08 -10.01 -11.34
C LEU A 139 -2.06 -9.34 -12.73
N ALA A 140 -0.96 -9.47 -13.47
CA ALA A 140 -0.82 -8.93 -14.82
C ALA A 140 0.21 -9.71 -15.65
N GLY A 141 0.01 -9.77 -16.97
CA GLY A 141 0.72 -10.72 -17.84
C GLY A 141 2.13 -10.35 -18.29
N PHE A 142 2.66 -9.16 -18.00
CA PHE A 142 4.06 -8.81 -18.30
C PHE A 142 4.87 -8.54 -17.03
N CYS A 143 4.40 -7.60 -16.21
CA CYS A 143 4.89 -7.43 -14.86
C CYS A 143 3.79 -6.85 -13.98
N TYR A 144 3.93 -7.07 -12.68
CA TYR A 144 3.20 -6.33 -11.66
C TYR A 144 4.09 -6.10 -10.44
N GLY A 145 3.80 -5.06 -9.65
CA GLY A 145 4.40 -4.82 -8.35
C GLY A 145 3.37 -4.27 -7.39
N LEU A 146 3.05 -5.07 -6.36
CA LEU A 146 2.06 -4.74 -5.33
C LEU A 146 2.64 -3.71 -4.36
N THR A 147 1.80 -2.82 -3.84
CA THR A 147 2.23 -1.87 -2.81
C THR A 147 2.74 -2.58 -1.56
N THR A 148 3.78 -2.03 -0.94
CA THR A 148 4.42 -2.59 0.25
C THR A 148 3.55 -2.49 1.50
N ASN A 149 2.58 -1.57 1.48
CA ASN A 149 1.54 -1.39 2.48
C ASN A 149 0.14 -1.56 1.87
N PHE A 150 -0.88 -1.51 2.74
CA PHE A 150 -2.29 -1.49 2.38
C PHE A 150 -3.05 -0.51 3.26
N ILE A 151 -4.23 -0.08 2.80
CA ILE A 151 -5.18 0.67 3.62
C ILE A 151 -6.17 -0.31 4.23
N GLN A 152 -6.24 -0.32 5.56
CA GLN A 152 -7.26 -1.06 6.27
C GLN A 152 -8.59 -0.31 6.18
N VAL A 153 -9.65 -1.01 5.78
CA VAL A 153 -11.01 -0.46 5.73
C VAL A 153 -11.91 -1.31 6.61
N LEU A 154 -12.66 -0.67 7.48
CA LEU A 154 -13.71 -1.31 8.27
C LEU A 154 -15.06 -0.78 7.80
N ASN A 155 -15.80 -1.62 7.08
CA ASN A 155 -17.16 -1.32 6.66
C ASN A 155 -18.11 -1.71 7.78
N VAL A 156 -18.90 -0.74 8.26
CA VAL A 156 -19.84 -0.93 9.37
C VAL A 156 -21.26 -0.67 8.89
N ALA A 157 -22.17 -1.57 9.21
CA ALA A 157 -23.60 -1.36 9.03
C ALA A 157 -24.14 -0.67 10.29
N PRO A 158 -24.67 0.56 10.21
CA PRO A 158 -25.26 1.22 11.36
C PRO A 158 -26.54 0.51 11.79
N ASP A 159 -26.74 0.35 13.10
CA ASP A 159 -27.96 -0.20 13.68
C ASP A 159 -28.60 0.83 14.61
N GLY A 160 -29.62 1.54 14.12
CA GLY A 160 -30.29 2.56 14.92
C GLY A 160 -31.00 2.01 16.18
N GLY A 161 -31.32 0.72 16.21
CA GLY A 161 -32.16 0.13 17.25
C GLY A 161 -33.52 0.82 17.40
N GLN A 162 -34.23 0.46 18.48
CA GLN A 162 -35.37 1.19 19.01
C GLN A 162 -34.99 1.83 20.35
N VAL A 163 -35.46 3.04 20.59
CA VAL A 163 -35.32 3.70 21.89
C VAL A 163 -36.61 3.48 22.68
N SER A 164 -36.46 3.02 23.91
CA SER A 164 -37.56 2.88 24.87
C SER A 164 -37.13 3.39 26.23
N LEU A 165 -38.08 3.63 27.12
CA LEU A 165 -37.79 3.86 28.53
C LEU A 165 -37.21 2.58 29.15
N ASP A 166 -36.61 2.69 30.32
CA ASP A 166 -36.16 1.52 31.11
C ASP A 166 -37.32 0.55 31.43
N SER A 167 -38.55 1.05 31.46
CA SER A 167 -39.79 0.28 31.58
C SER A 167 -40.19 -0.48 30.30
N GLY A 168 -39.53 -0.21 29.17
CA GLY A 168 -39.90 -0.71 27.84
C GLY A 168 -41.00 0.10 27.14
N GLU A 169 -41.57 1.11 27.80
CA GLU A 169 -42.56 2.00 27.20
C GLU A 169 -41.91 3.00 26.23
N THR A 170 -42.60 3.38 25.16
CA THR A 170 -42.13 4.40 24.20
C THR A 170 -42.77 5.77 24.43
N GLU A 171 -43.61 5.89 25.44
CA GLU A 171 -44.38 7.10 25.74
C GLU A 171 -44.44 7.30 27.26
N MET A 172 -44.30 8.55 27.72
CA MET A 172 -44.43 8.91 29.13
C MET A 172 -45.00 10.33 29.26
N THR A 173 -45.84 10.50 30.28
CA THR A 173 -46.33 11.82 30.70
C THR A 173 -45.44 12.37 31.80
N VAL A 174 -45.06 13.63 31.66
CA VAL A 174 -44.15 14.34 32.57
C VAL A 174 -44.89 15.53 33.19
N CYS A 175 -44.76 15.74 34.50
CA CYS A 175 -45.48 16.76 35.25
C CYS A 175 -44.65 18.04 35.42
N VAL A 176 -44.67 18.92 34.43
CA VAL A 176 -43.83 20.13 34.46
C VAL A 176 -44.26 21.09 35.58
N GLY A 177 -43.33 21.45 36.46
CA GLY A 177 -43.49 22.56 37.42
C GLY A 177 -43.99 22.16 38.81
N ASP A 178 -43.92 20.88 39.18
CA ASP A 178 -44.29 20.36 40.50
C ASP A 178 -43.15 20.43 41.54
N ALA A 179 -42.01 21.02 41.17
CA ALA A 179 -40.76 21.06 41.96
C ALA A 179 -40.15 19.69 42.28
N VAL A 180 -40.55 18.64 41.54
CA VAL A 180 -39.91 17.32 41.51
C VAL A 180 -39.12 17.19 40.22
N ALA A 181 -38.00 16.44 40.25
CA ALA A 181 -37.19 16.21 39.06
C ALA A 181 -37.74 15.06 38.23
N ASP A 182 -38.01 15.31 36.96
CA ASP A 182 -38.41 14.30 35.98
C ASP A 182 -37.18 13.68 35.29
N VAL A 183 -36.67 12.58 35.85
CA VAL A 183 -35.50 11.88 35.30
C VAL A 183 -35.96 10.74 34.41
N LEU A 184 -35.69 10.85 33.10
CA LEU A 184 -35.97 9.80 32.13
C LEU A 184 -34.71 8.97 31.86
N GLN A 185 -34.85 7.65 31.89
CA GLN A 185 -33.80 6.72 31.47
C GLN A 185 -34.23 6.04 30.16
N PHE A 186 -33.33 6.08 29.19
CA PHE A 186 -33.55 5.49 27.88
C PHE A 186 -32.66 4.25 27.71
N THR A 187 -33.23 3.24 27.08
CA THR A 187 -32.55 2.03 26.63
C THR A 187 -32.66 1.92 25.11
N THR A 188 -31.66 1.29 24.49
CA THR A 188 -31.66 1.02 23.05
C THR A 188 -31.52 -0.46 22.77
N THR A 189 -32.20 -0.95 21.75
CA THR A 189 -32.08 -2.34 21.28
C THR A 189 -30.93 -2.55 20.28
N SER A 190 -30.13 -1.52 19.98
CA SER A 190 -29.05 -1.66 19.00
C SER A 190 -28.08 -2.77 19.41
N ALA A 191 -27.82 -3.69 18.49
CA ALA A 191 -26.94 -4.83 18.68
C ALA A 191 -25.49 -4.53 18.25
N THR A 192 -25.21 -3.35 17.69
CA THR A 192 -23.87 -3.03 17.21
C THR A 192 -23.01 -2.43 18.31
N SER A 193 -21.78 -2.92 18.45
CA SER A 193 -20.79 -2.43 19.41
C SER A 193 -20.10 -1.13 18.97
N PHE A 194 -20.65 -0.43 17.98
CA PHE A 194 -20.05 0.79 17.42
C PHE A 194 -20.49 2.03 18.21
N PRO A 195 -19.57 2.91 18.62
CA PRO A 195 -19.79 3.82 19.75
C PRO A 195 -20.51 5.13 19.40
N PHE A 196 -21.23 5.22 18.28
CA PHE A 196 -21.81 6.48 17.82
C PHE A 196 -23.33 6.49 17.91
N TYR A 197 -23.87 6.40 19.13
CA TYR A 197 -25.28 6.70 19.40
C TYR A 197 -25.40 8.08 20.01
N THR A 198 -26.35 8.87 19.51
CA THR A 198 -26.78 10.13 20.12
C THR A 198 -28.29 10.09 20.25
N TYR A 199 -28.79 10.52 21.40
CA TYR A 199 -30.22 10.77 21.57
C TYR A 199 -30.51 12.20 21.12
N VAL A 200 -31.52 12.36 20.28
CA VAL A 200 -31.98 13.68 19.82
C VAL A 200 -33.39 13.89 20.36
N ILE A 201 -33.59 15.00 21.07
CA ILE A 201 -34.90 15.47 21.51
C ILE A 201 -35.35 16.53 20.50
N THR A 202 -36.52 16.34 19.93
CA THR A 202 -37.15 17.28 18.98
C THR A 202 -38.48 17.78 19.54
N ASP A 203 -39.00 18.88 18.99
CA ASP A 203 -40.28 19.49 19.38
C ASP A 203 -41.50 18.88 18.68
#